data_AF-A0A972HZ78-F1
#
_entry.id   AF-A0A972HZ78-F1
#
_cell.length_a   1.000
_cell.length_b   1.000
_cell.length_c   1.000
_cell.angle_alpha   90.00
_cell.angle_beta   90.00
_cell.angle_gamma   90.00
#
_symmetry.space_group_name_H-M   'P 1'
#
loop_
_entity.id
_entity.type
_entity.pdbx_description
1 polymer ?
#
loop_
_entity_poly.entity_id
_entity_poly.type
_entity_poly.pdbx_seq_one_letter_code
_entity_poly.pdbx_strand_id
1 'polypeptide(L)'
;VIARKDSCYDAGQQLNCTGGWHDAGDYGKYTPTTAVAAAYLMVAYELWPEKFNDGQLRIPESGNGIPDILDEARVGLEWLLSMQRPDGAVNHK
;
A
#
# COMPACT_ATOMS: atom_id res chain seq x y z
N VAL A 1 1.95 -6.53 11.84
CA VAL A 1 0.62 -6.82 12.40
C VAL A 1 0.75 -7.88 13.47
N ILE A 2 -0.06 -7.84 14.53
CA ILE A 2 -0.17 -8.93 15.51
C ILE A 2 -1.47 -9.68 15.19
N ALA A 3 -1.33 -10.94 14.77
CA ALA A 3 -2.47 -11.74 14.35
C ALA A 3 -3.42 -12.04 15.52
N ARG A 4 -4.72 -12.06 15.22
CA ARG A 4 -5.72 -12.73 16.06
C ARG A 4 -5.74 -14.20 15.67
N LYS A 5 -6.17 -15.06 16.60
CA LYS A 5 -6.33 -16.48 16.29
C LYS A 5 -7.38 -16.67 15.20
N ASP A 6 -7.00 -17.38 14.15
CA ASP A 6 -7.89 -17.80 13.06
C ASP A 6 -7.39 -19.12 12.44
N SER A 7 -7.90 -19.48 11.26
CA SER A 7 -7.50 -20.71 10.55
C SER A 7 -6.09 -20.66 9.96
N CYS A 8 -5.50 -19.48 9.83
CA CYS A 8 -4.21 -19.24 9.21
C CYS A 8 -3.11 -18.91 10.23
N TYR A 9 -3.46 -18.29 11.36
CA TYR A 9 -2.49 -17.78 12.33
C TYR A 9 -2.89 -18.01 13.78
N ASP A 10 -1.88 -18.13 14.63
CA ASP A 10 -2.05 -18.12 16.08
C ASP A 10 -2.16 -16.70 16.63
N ALA A 11 -2.89 -16.54 17.75
CA ALA A 11 -2.96 -15.26 18.44
C ALA A 11 -1.58 -14.82 18.93
N GLY A 12 -1.21 -13.56 18.65
CA GLY A 12 0.08 -13.00 19.07
C GLY A 12 1.20 -13.23 18.05
N GLN A 13 0.98 -14.01 16.99
CA GLN A 13 1.95 -14.17 15.93
C GLN A 13 2.26 -12.82 15.26
N GLN A 14 3.54 -12.49 15.16
CA GLN A 14 3.99 -11.29 14.46
C GLN A 14 4.06 -11.55 12.96
N LEU A 15 3.32 -10.76 12.20
CA LEU A 15 3.36 -10.76 10.74
C LEU A 15 4.22 -9.59 10.26
N ASN A 16 5.12 -9.88 9.32
CA ASN A 16 5.96 -8.87 8.68
C ASN A 16 5.13 -8.06 7.67
N CYS A 17 4.61 -6.93 8.14
CA CYS A 17 3.79 -6.01 7.35
C CYS A 17 4.37 -4.59 7.41
N THR A 18 5.68 -4.46 7.16
CA THR A 18 6.40 -3.18 7.08
C THR A 18 6.04 -2.40 5.81
N GLY A 19 6.41 -1.12 5.74
CA GLY A 19 6.06 -0.25 4.60
C GLY A 19 4.67 0.36 4.71
N GLY A 20 4.10 0.79 3.58
CA GLY A 20 2.82 1.48 3.51
C GLY A 20 2.87 2.91 4.08
N TRP A 21 1.69 3.51 4.26
CA TRP A 21 1.55 4.89 4.71
C TRP A 21 1.00 4.96 6.13
N HIS A 22 1.50 5.92 6.91
CA HIS A 22 0.77 6.39 8.08
C HIS A 22 -0.54 7.03 7.62
N ASP A 23 -1.66 6.65 8.25
CA ASP A 23 -3.00 6.90 7.71
C ASP A 23 -3.42 8.37 7.79
N ALA A 24 -3.07 9.04 8.89
CA ALA A 24 -3.42 10.42 9.11
C ALA A 24 -2.40 11.09 10.05
N GLY A 25 -2.87 11.70 11.15
CA GLY A 25 -2.01 12.29 12.17
C GLY A 25 -1.40 11.26 13.13
N ASP A 26 -1.88 10.01 13.12
CA ASP A 26 -1.31 8.88 13.83
C ASP A 26 -0.41 8.02 12.94
N TYR A 27 0.31 7.09 13.55
CA TYR A 27 1.19 6.14 12.83
C TYR A 27 0.50 4.81 12.49
N GLY A 28 -0.81 4.72 12.72
CA GLY A 28 -1.60 3.57 12.31
C GLY A 28 -1.66 3.43 10.79
N LYS A 29 -1.94 2.21 10.34
CA LYS A 29 -2.09 1.85 8.92
C LYS A 29 -3.34 1.02 8.76
N TYR A 30 -4.17 1.32 7.78
CA TYR A 30 -5.48 0.69 7.62
C TYR A 30 -5.69 0.26 6.17
N THR A 31 -6.11 -0.99 5.99
CA THR A 31 -6.33 -1.58 4.66
C THR A 31 -7.38 -0.83 3.84
N PRO A 32 -8.55 -0.43 4.40
CA PRO A 32 -9.58 0.25 3.60
C PRO A 32 -9.13 1.59 3.03
N THR A 33 -8.50 2.44 3.84
CA THR A 33 -8.04 3.76 3.41
C THR A 33 -6.85 3.65 2.45
N THR A 34 -5.89 2.76 2.73
CA THR A 34 -4.76 2.49 1.83
C THR A 34 -5.23 1.98 0.46
N ALA A 35 -6.19 1.06 0.42
CA ALA A 35 -6.72 0.52 -0.83
C ALA A 35 -7.39 1.60 -1.69
N VAL A 36 -8.25 2.43 -1.09
CA VAL A 36 -8.93 3.51 -1.82
C VAL A 36 -7.95 4.60 -2.26
N ALA A 37 -6.99 4.98 -1.41
CA ALA A 37 -5.97 5.96 -1.75
C ALA A 37 -5.10 5.49 -2.93
N ALA A 38 -4.59 4.26 -2.88
CA ALA A 38 -3.81 3.68 -3.98
C ALA A 38 -4.64 3.60 -5.28
N ALA A 39 -5.91 3.21 -5.18
CA ALA A 39 -6.81 3.20 -6.33
C ALA A 39 -7.00 4.59 -6.95
N TYR A 40 -7.14 5.64 -6.14
CA TYR A 40 -7.26 7.01 -6.64
C TYR A 40 -5.98 7.49 -7.33
N LEU A 41 -4.80 7.13 -6.83
CA LEU A 41 -3.54 7.43 -7.53
C LEU A 41 -3.47 6.76 -8.91
N MET A 42 -3.86 5.47 -8.99
CA MET A 42 -3.88 4.73 -10.24
C MET A 42 -4.94 5.27 -11.21
N VAL A 43 -6.15 5.58 -10.75
CA VAL A 43 -7.22 6.16 -11.57
C VAL A 43 -6.85 7.56 -12.05
N ALA A 44 -6.19 8.37 -11.23
CA ALA A 44 -5.70 9.69 -11.65
C ALA A 44 -4.70 9.56 -12.81
N TYR A 45 -3.77 8.60 -12.71
CA TYR A 45 -2.85 8.28 -13.80
C TYR A 45 -3.57 7.76 -15.04
N GLU A 46 -4.54 6.86 -14.89
CA GLU A 46 -5.31 6.30 -16.01
C GLU A 46 -6.09 7.38 -16.78
N LEU A 47 -6.67 8.36 -16.07
CA LEU A 47 -7.45 9.44 -16.67
C LEU A 47 -6.60 10.52 -17.33
N TRP A 48 -5.43 10.83 -16.77
CA TRP A 48 -4.58 11.93 -17.21
C TRP A 48 -3.08 11.56 -17.19
N PRO A 49 -2.65 10.53 -17.94
CA PRO A 49 -1.28 10.05 -17.89
C PRO A 49 -0.26 11.11 -18.28
N GLU A 50 -0.62 12.08 -19.13
CA GLU A 50 0.23 13.18 -19.56
C GLU A 50 0.57 14.19 -18.43
N LYS A 51 -0.15 14.14 -17.30
CA LYS A 51 0.11 14.98 -16.12
C LYS A 51 1.15 14.39 -15.17
N PHE A 52 1.53 13.13 -15.38
CA PHE A 52 2.41 12.40 -14.50
C PHE A 52 3.61 11.87 -15.28
N ASN A 53 4.80 12.07 -14.72
CA ASN A 53 6.04 11.68 -15.37
C ASN A 53 7.03 11.15 -14.34
N ASP A 54 8.01 10.39 -14.83
CA ASP A 54 9.16 9.94 -14.06
C ASP A 54 9.98 11.15 -13.57
N GLY A 55 10.34 11.15 -12.29
CA GLY A 55 11.12 12.21 -11.64
C GLY A 55 10.30 13.39 -11.11
N GLN A 56 8.97 13.36 -11.25
CA GLN A 56 8.08 14.45 -10.84
C GLN A 56 8.08 14.71 -9.32
N LEU A 57 8.12 13.66 -8.50
CA LEU A 57 7.93 13.73 -7.05
C LEU A 57 9.26 13.77 -6.27
N ARG A 58 10.38 13.43 -6.92
CA ARG A 58 11.71 13.34 -6.29
C ARG A 58 11.74 12.33 -5.14
N ILE A 59 11.18 11.16 -5.39
CA ILE A 59 11.16 10.00 -4.50
C ILE A 59 12.35 9.08 -4.81
N PRO A 60 12.70 8.11 -3.92
CA PRO A 60 13.81 7.19 -4.17
C PRO A 60 13.75 6.43 -5.50
N GLU A 61 12.55 6.18 -6.00
CA GLU A 61 12.27 5.46 -7.23
C GLU A 61 12.43 6.31 -8.50
N SER A 62 12.48 7.64 -8.36
CA SER A 62 12.61 8.57 -9.49
C SER A 62 13.83 8.24 -10.38
N GLY A 63 13.61 8.24 -11.70
CA GLY A 63 14.59 7.90 -12.73
C GLY A 63 14.54 6.44 -13.19
N ASN A 64 13.52 5.68 -12.80
CA ASN A 64 13.36 4.26 -13.14
C ASN A 64 12.55 4.02 -14.43
N GLY A 65 12.06 5.07 -15.10
CA GLY A 65 11.22 5.01 -16.28
C GLY A 65 9.72 4.81 -16.00
N ILE A 66 9.27 4.85 -14.75
CA ILE A 66 7.88 4.75 -14.32
C ILE A 66 7.43 6.11 -13.78
N PRO A 67 6.22 6.58 -14.11
CA PRO A 67 5.67 7.79 -13.50
C PRO A 67 5.62 7.67 -11.97
N ASP A 68 6.22 8.63 -11.26
CA ASP A 68 6.41 8.58 -9.80
C ASP A 68 5.09 8.37 -9.02
N ILE A 69 3.94 8.81 -9.54
CA ILE A 69 2.62 8.56 -8.92
C ILE A 69 2.28 7.06 -8.83
N LEU A 70 2.72 6.27 -9.81
CA LEU A 70 2.53 4.82 -9.82
C LEU A 70 3.51 4.12 -8.89
N ASP A 71 4.73 4.65 -8.78
CA ASP A 71 5.70 4.18 -7.78
C ASP A 71 5.17 4.42 -6.36
N GLU A 72 4.60 5.59 -6.10
CA GLU A 72 3.96 5.86 -4.81
C GLU A 72 2.76 4.92 -4.59
N ALA A 73 1.90 4.71 -5.58
CA ALA A 73 0.80 3.74 -5.48
C ALA A 73 1.30 2.31 -5.16
N ARG A 74 2.47 1.92 -5.71
CA ARG A 74 3.11 0.63 -5.41
C ARG A 74 3.46 0.49 -3.93
N VAL A 75 3.91 1.55 -3.25
CA VAL A 75 4.20 1.53 -1.80
C VAL A 75 2.98 1.08 -0.99
N GLY A 76 1.79 1.61 -1.32
CA GLY A 76 0.54 1.18 -0.69
C GLY A 76 0.14 -0.25 -1.04
N LEU A 77 0.27 -0.64 -2.32
CA LEU A 77 -0.08 -1.98 -2.81
C LEU A 77 0.82 -3.08 -2.22
N GLU A 78 2.12 -2.85 -2.11
CA GLU A 78 3.06 -3.79 -1.48
C GLU A 78 2.70 -4.04 -0.01
N TRP A 79 2.31 -2.98 0.71
CA TRP A 79 1.82 -3.15 2.08
C TRP A 79 0.50 -3.94 2.11
N LEU A 80 -0.45 -3.67 1.22
CA LEU A 80 -1.70 -4.44 1.14
C LEU A 80 -1.47 -5.93 0.84
N LEU A 81 -0.50 -6.27 -0.01
CA LEU A 81 -0.10 -7.65 -0.27
C LEU A 81 0.43 -8.33 1.00
N SER A 82 1.19 -7.62 1.84
CA SER A 82 1.63 -8.13 3.14
C SER A 82 0.50 -8.30 4.16
N MET A 83 -0.66 -7.66 3.94
CA MET A 83 -1.84 -7.77 4.80
C MET A 83 -2.76 -8.93 4.40
N GLN A 84 -2.56 -9.54 3.23
CA GLN A 84 -3.36 -10.65 2.72
C GLN A 84 -2.90 -11.98 3.34
N ARG A 85 -3.87 -12.77 3.79
CA ARG A 85 -3.65 -14.12 4.34
C ARG A 85 -3.60 -15.16 3.20
N PRO A 86 -3.10 -16.38 3.46
CA PRO A 86 -3.03 -17.45 2.45
C PRO A 86 -4.38 -17.85 1.84
N ASP A 87 -5.49 -17.63 2.56
CA ASP A 87 -6.84 -17.92 2.07
C ASP A 87 -7.51 -16.75 1.34
N GLY A 88 -6.76 -15.66 1.10
CA GLY A 88 -7.22 -14.50 0.34
C GLY A 88 -7.92 -13.43 1.17
N ALA A 89 -8.27 -13.70 2.43
CA ALA A 89 -8.78 -12.69 3.35
C ALA A 89 -7.71 -11.62 3.62
N VAL A 90 -8.12 -10.39 3.95
CA VAL A 90 -7.20 -9.28 4.22
C VAL A 90 -7.42 -8.77 5.65
N ASN A 91 -6.32 -8.60 6.38
CA ASN A 91 -6.36 -7.99 7.71
C ASN A 91 -6.87 -6.54 7.63
N HIS A 92 -7.55 -6.05 8.65
CA HIS A 92 -8.17 -4.72 8.60
C HIS A 92 -7.17 -3.58 8.87
N LYS A 93 -6.26 -3.79 9.83
CA LYS A 93 -5.23 -2.85 10.30
C LYS A 93 -4.17 -3.58 11.11
#